data_AF-A0A194S926-F1
#
_entry.id   AF-A0A194S926-F1
#
_cell.length_a   1.000
_cell.length_b   1.000
_cell.length_c   1.000
_cell.angle_alpha   90.00
_cell.angle_beta   90.00
_cell.angle_gamma   90.00
#
_symmetry.space_group_name_H-M   'P 1'
#
loop_
_entity.id
_entity.type
_entity.pdbx_description
1 polymer ?
#
loop_
_entity_poly.entity_id
_entity_poly.type
_entity_poly.pdbx_seq_one_letter_code
_entity_poly.pdbx_strand_id
1 'polypeptide(L)'
;MCDSHAYVAYGITVTTESVLYAVAAWPKLQGPFAFLDLVALRKRKGTLVATNARGAPRSPVEAIPIEVWDVVRHKVVDLELRAAEIEHVDSLLCYECRTGGVNAETLKWDEVPRSCDPYGTIFEGLAGDPQAARDLVQAFGLALPTLVPIRADPLRADDSFTHASDPNTATMISLPGPADAETDTFGLHVECGGDHAPDGQAIVDISLSTPPDAKQRFRSLVSTMHLQPVYVSDGTVVNAGTSSAERVKDVRREERKFKEISVDALKPRWKFMAMATTRW
;
A
#
# COMPACT_ATOMS: atom_id res chain seq x y z
N MET A 1 26.82 3.44 -3.20
CA MET A 1 26.49 2.73 -4.45
C MET A 1 25.14 3.22 -4.93
N CYS A 2 25.00 3.58 -6.20
CA CYS A 2 23.79 4.18 -6.75
C CYS A 2 23.16 3.23 -7.76
N ASP A 3 21.91 2.85 -7.52
CA ASP A 3 21.13 1.98 -8.41
C ASP A 3 19.99 2.80 -9.02
N SER A 4 19.73 2.59 -10.31
CA SER A 4 18.58 3.16 -11.00
C SER A 4 17.77 2.02 -11.58
N HIS A 5 16.46 2.08 -11.36
CA HIS A 5 15.53 1.03 -11.77
C HIS A 5 14.36 1.63 -12.53
N ALA A 6 13.88 0.94 -13.56
CA ALA A 6 12.73 1.38 -14.33
C ALA A 6 11.75 0.26 -14.67
N TYR A 7 10.49 0.43 -14.28
CA TYR A 7 9.48 -0.62 -14.31
C TYR A 7 8.25 -0.17 -15.12
N VAL A 8 7.71 -1.08 -15.95
CA VAL A 8 6.37 -0.95 -16.52
C VAL A 8 5.44 -1.91 -15.79
N ALA A 9 4.39 -1.39 -15.16
CA ALA A 9 3.49 -2.22 -14.36
C ALA A 9 2.03 -1.77 -14.49
N TYR A 10 1.11 -2.73 -14.53
CA TYR A 10 -0.32 -2.45 -14.42
C TYR A 10 -0.75 -2.55 -12.96
N GLY A 11 -1.18 -1.44 -12.36
CA GLY A 11 -1.40 -1.40 -10.92
C GLY A 11 -2.17 -0.21 -10.39
N ILE A 12 -2.19 -0.12 -9.07
CA ILE A 12 -2.74 0.97 -8.27
C ILE A 12 -1.66 1.50 -7.33
N THR A 13 -1.85 2.72 -6.85
CA THR A 13 -1.06 3.29 -5.77
C THR A 13 -1.92 3.42 -4.52
N VAL A 14 -1.35 3.13 -3.37
CA VAL A 14 -1.96 3.20 -2.04
C VAL A 14 -1.02 3.93 -1.09
N THR A 15 -1.50 4.48 0.02
CA THR A 15 -0.60 5.05 1.04
C THR A 15 0.33 3.95 1.56
N THR A 16 1.63 4.26 1.72
CA THR A 16 2.59 3.29 2.28
C THR A 16 2.19 2.87 3.68
N GLU A 17 1.64 3.82 4.45
CA GLU A 17 1.03 3.60 5.77
C GLU A 17 0.00 2.48 5.79
N SER A 18 -1.02 2.55 4.94
CA SER A 18 -2.06 1.51 4.94
C SER A 18 -1.49 0.13 4.59
N VAL A 19 -0.44 0.06 3.77
CA VAL A 19 0.25 -1.20 3.46
C VAL A 19 1.07 -1.70 4.64
N LEU A 20 1.81 -0.83 5.32
CA LEU A 20 2.60 -1.22 6.50
C LEU A 20 1.71 -1.84 7.58
N TYR A 21 0.56 -1.22 7.86
CA TYR A 21 -0.40 -1.74 8.85
C TYR A 21 -1.01 -3.06 8.39
N ALA A 22 -1.35 -3.16 7.10
CA ALA A 22 -1.86 -4.39 6.53
C ALA A 22 -0.84 -5.54 6.61
N VAL A 23 0.45 -5.26 6.37
CA VAL A 23 1.53 -6.25 6.45
C VAL A 23 1.72 -6.74 7.88
N ALA A 24 1.77 -5.83 8.85
CA ALA A 24 1.89 -6.18 10.26
C ALA A 24 0.66 -6.94 10.80
N ALA A 25 -0.54 -6.61 10.33
CA ALA A 25 -1.77 -7.29 10.72
C ALA A 25 -1.98 -8.66 10.04
N TRP A 26 -1.40 -8.87 8.85
CA TRP A 26 -1.68 -10.03 8.00
C TRP A 26 -1.51 -11.39 8.70
N PRO A 27 -0.41 -11.66 9.44
CA PRO A 27 -0.23 -12.95 10.11
C PRO A 27 -1.35 -13.27 11.12
N LYS A 28 -1.87 -12.24 11.80
CA LYS A 28 -2.95 -12.38 12.79
C LYS A 28 -4.32 -12.58 12.12
N LEU A 29 -4.50 -12.08 10.90
CA LEU A 29 -5.76 -12.16 10.14
C LEU A 29 -5.95 -13.48 9.38
N GLN A 30 -4.89 -14.22 9.06
CA GLN A 30 -4.98 -15.48 8.31
C GLN A 30 -5.91 -16.51 8.95
N GLY A 31 -5.77 -16.74 10.27
CA GLY A 31 -6.62 -17.67 11.03
C GLY A 31 -8.09 -17.25 11.04
N PRO A 32 -8.42 -16.02 11.48
CA PRO A 32 -9.76 -15.47 11.41
C PRO A 32 -10.38 -15.52 10.00
N PHE A 33 -9.62 -15.21 8.95
CA PHE A 33 -10.12 -15.29 7.57
C PHE A 33 -10.46 -16.72 7.16
N ALA A 34 -9.59 -17.69 7.42
CA ALA A 34 -9.87 -19.09 7.13
C ALA A 34 -11.13 -19.59 7.88
N PHE A 35 -11.31 -19.16 9.13
CA PHE A 35 -12.51 -19.47 9.91
C PHE A 35 -13.78 -18.85 9.28
N LEU A 36 -13.74 -17.55 8.96
CA LEU A 36 -14.88 -16.83 8.39
C LEU A 36 -15.25 -17.34 6.99
N ASP A 37 -14.27 -17.71 6.17
CA ASP A 37 -14.48 -18.33 4.85
C ASP A 37 -15.18 -19.68 4.99
N LEU A 38 -14.78 -20.48 5.97
CA LEU A 38 -15.41 -21.76 6.27
C LEU A 38 -16.84 -21.59 6.78
N VAL A 39 -17.11 -20.59 7.64
CA VAL A 39 -18.46 -20.26 8.09
C VAL A 39 -19.33 -19.84 6.90
N ALA A 40 -18.84 -18.93 6.06
CA ALA A 40 -19.54 -18.46 4.87
C ALA A 40 -19.87 -19.61 3.90
N LEU A 41 -18.89 -20.49 3.65
CA LEU A 41 -19.06 -21.66 2.78
C LEU A 41 -20.12 -22.62 3.32
N ARG A 42 -20.04 -22.97 4.61
CA ARG A 42 -20.99 -23.90 5.24
C ARG A 42 -22.39 -23.31 5.29
N LYS A 43 -22.51 -22.01 5.55
CA LYS A 43 -23.80 -21.31 5.56
C LYS A 43 -24.44 -21.29 4.17
N ARG A 44 -23.68 -20.97 3.12
CA ARG A 44 -24.16 -21.02 1.72
C ARG A 44 -24.59 -22.42 1.30
N LYS A 45 -23.94 -23.46 1.82
CA LYS A 45 -24.30 -24.87 1.58
C LYS A 45 -25.41 -25.40 2.50
N GLY A 46 -25.88 -24.61 3.48
CA GLY A 46 -26.86 -25.05 4.48
C GLY A 46 -26.33 -26.13 5.44
N THR A 47 -25.01 -26.27 5.57
CA THR A 47 -24.35 -27.32 6.40
C THR A 47 -23.70 -26.76 7.66
N LEU A 48 -23.90 -25.48 7.97
CA LEU A 48 -23.41 -24.90 9.21
C LEU A 48 -24.21 -25.47 10.39
N VAL A 49 -23.56 -26.31 11.18
CA VAL A 49 -24.09 -26.87 12.42
C VAL A 49 -23.14 -26.53 13.55
N ALA A 50 -23.67 -25.96 14.63
CA ALA A 50 -22.95 -25.65 15.85
C ALA A 50 -23.64 -26.38 17.01
N THR A 51 -22.88 -27.24 17.69
CA THR A 51 -23.38 -28.00 18.83
C THR A 51 -23.75 -27.07 19.98
N ASN A 52 -25.02 -27.08 20.37
CA ASN A 52 -25.48 -26.39 21.57
C ASN A 52 -25.20 -27.24 22.81
N ALA A 53 -24.60 -26.63 23.83
CA ALA A 53 -24.36 -27.30 25.11
C ALA A 53 -25.64 -27.59 25.93
N ARG A 54 -26.84 -27.20 25.47
CA ARG A 54 -28.09 -27.26 26.27
C ARG A 54 -29.38 -27.57 25.49
N GLY A 55 -29.36 -28.50 24.54
CA GLY A 55 -30.60 -29.05 23.94
C GLY A 55 -31.50 -28.05 23.19
N ALA A 56 -31.05 -26.81 22.94
CA ALA A 56 -31.76 -25.86 22.11
C ALA A 56 -31.69 -26.28 20.63
N PRO A 57 -32.80 -26.19 19.87
CA PRO A 57 -32.93 -26.80 18.54
C PRO A 57 -32.03 -26.19 17.46
N ARG A 58 -31.52 -24.97 17.66
CA ARG A 58 -30.55 -24.29 16.78
C ARG A 58 -29.58 -23.45 17.58
N SER A 59 -28.30 -23.46 17.21
CA SER A 59 -27.32 -22.58 17.83
C SER A 59 -27.52 -21.15 17.34
N PRO A 60 -27.39 -20.12 18.21
CA PRO A 60 -27.42 -18.72 17.78
C PRO A 60 -26.46 -18.45 16.62
N VAL A 61 -25.31 -19.13 16.60
CA VAL A 61 -24.28 -19.02 15.56
C VAL A 61 -24.80 -19.44 14.17
N GLU A 62 -25.67 -20.46 14.11
CA GLU A 62 -26.27 -20.91 12.84
C GLU A 62 -27.28 -19.89 12.30
N ALA A 63 -27.99 -19.22 13.20
CA ALA A 63 -29.04 -18.26 12.88
C ALA A 63 -28.49 -16.92 12.35
N ILE A 64 -27.25 -16.55 12.69
CA ILE A 64 -26.62 -15.28 12.29
C ILE A 64 -26.53 -15.16 10.75
N PRO A 65 -27.19 -14.18 10.11
CA PRO A 65 -27.14 -13.95 8.65
C PRO A 65 -25.73 -13.76 8.09
N ILE A 66 -25.52 -13.99 6.79
CA ILE A 66 -24.18 -13.92 6.18
C ILE A 66 -23.62 -12.50 6.23
N GLU A 67 -24.50 -11.51 6.12
CA GLU A 67 -24.22 -10.09 6.18
C GLU A 67 -23.61 -9.70 7.54
N VAL A 68 -24.05 -10.34 8.62
CA VAL A 68 -23.47 -10.11 9.96
C VAL A 68 -22.06 -10.71 10.05
N TRP A 69 -21.81 -11.85 9.40
CA TRP A 69 -20.45 -12.41 9.31
C TRP A 69 -19.51 -11.52 8.49
N ASP A 70 -20.01 -10.86 7.45
CA ASP A 70 -19.25 -9.87 6.70
C ASP A 70 -18.92 -8.63 7.55
N VAL A 71 -19.84 -8.17 8.40
CA VAL A 71 -19.57 -7.12 9.39
C VAL A 71 -18.53 -7.57 10.43
N VAL A 72 -18.61 -8.80 10.92
CA VAL A 72 -17.61 -9.36 11.84
C VAL A 72 -16.23 -9.39 11.17
N ARG A 73 -16.14 -9.83 9.91
CA ARG A 73 -14.87 -9.79 9.15
C ARG A 73 -14.30 -8.38 9.13
N HIS A 74 -15.11 -7.42 8.70
CA HIS A 74 -14.70 -6.02 8.60
C HIS A 74 -14.19 -5.47 9.94
N LYS A 75 -14.87 -5.79 11.05
CA LYS A 75 -14.46 -5.33 12.39
C LYS A 75 -13.21 -6.02 12.92
N VAL A 76 -13.01 -7.30 12.61
CA VAL A 76 -11.75 -8.00 12.97
C VAL A 76 -10.57 -7.36 12.23
N VAL A 77 -10.74 -7.01 10.96
CA VAL A 77 -9.71 -6.29 10.20
C VAL A 77 -9.43 -4.92 10.82
N ASP A 78 -10.46 -4.13 11.13
CA ASP A 78 -10.29 -2.82 11.79
C ASP A 78 -9.47 -2.93 13.08
N LEU A 79 -9.73 -3.96 13.91
CA LEU A 79 -9.03 -4.16 15.17
C LEU A 79 -7.54 -4.47 14.97
N GLU A 80 -7.22 -5.39 14.07
CA GLU A 80 -5.82 -5.77 13.81
C GLU A 80 -5.04 -4.65 13.12
N LEU A 81 -5.67 -3.92 12.18
CA LEU A 81 -5.07 -2.73 11.57
C LEU A 81 -4.82 -1.63 12.60
N ARG A 82 -5.78 -1.38 13.50
CA ARG A 82 -5.61 -0.37 14.56
C ARG A 82 -4.50 -0.76 15.53
N ALA A 83 -4.40 -2.04 15.89
CA ALA A 83 -3.31 -2.53 16.73
C ALA A 83 -1.94 -2.33 16.05
N ALA A 84 -1.85 -2.65 14.76
CA ALA A 84 -0.64 -2.44 13.96
C ALA A 84 -0.26 -0.95 13.84
N GLU A 85 -1.24 -0.06 13.65
CA GLU A 85 -1.03 1.38 13.64
C GLU A 85 -0.46 1.88 14.96
N ILE A 86 -1.07 1.49 16.10
CA ILE A 86 -0.61 1.89 17.44
C ILE A 86 0.83 1.41 17.69
N GLU A 87 1.15 0.17 17.33
CA GLU A 87 2.49 -0.40 17.46
C GLU A 87 3.51 0.35 16.60
N HIS A 88 3.14 0.68 15.36
CA HIS A 88 3.99 1.46 14.47
C HIS A 88 4.22 2.88 15.01
N VAL A 89 3.16 3.59 15.39
CA VAL A 89 3.25 4.94 15.95
C VAL A 89 4.07 4.95 17.24
N ASP A 90 3.89 3.98 18.14
CA ASP A 90 4.72 3.86 19.35
C ASP A 90 6.20 3.68 19.00
N SER A 91 6.51 2.87 17.98
CA SER A 91 7.89 2.65 17.52
C SER A 91 8.58 3.94 17.04
N LEU A 92 7.82 4.94 16.59
CA LEU A 92 8.32 6.24 16.16
C LEU A 92 8.47 7.25 17.31
N LEU A 93 7.91 6.98 18.49
CA LEU A 93 8.01 7.89 19.64
C LEU A 93 9.37 7.75 20.35
N CYS A 94 10.06 8.86 20.55
CA CYS A 94 11.30 8.89 21.31
C CYS A 94 11.03 8.79 22.81
N TYR A 95 12.08 8.58 23.59
CA TYR A 95 12.00 8.45 25.06
C TYR A 95 11.31 9.66 25.72
N GLU A 96 11.60 10.88 25.28
CA GLU A 96 10.97 12.10 25.80
C GLU A 96 9.48 12.16 25.45
N CYS A 97 9.12 11.81 24.20
CA CYS A 97 7.74 11.74 23.73
C CYS A 97 6.93 10.74 24.60
N ARG A 98 7.50 9.55 24.89
CA ARG A 98 6.86 8.52 25.73
C ARG A 98 6.72 8.93 27.20
N THR A 99 7.76 9.52 27.79
CA THR A 99 7.74 9.94 29.20
C THR A 99 6.94 11.23 29.44
N GLY A 100 6.78 12.05 28.40
CA GLY A 100 5.94 13.26 28.41
C GLY A 100 4.43 12.99 28.31
N GLY A 101 4.01 11.73 28.25
CA GLY A 101 2.59 11.35 28.24
C GLY A 101 1.92 11.36 26.86
N VAL A 102 2.69 11.37 25.78
CA VAL A 102 2.14 11.17 24.42
C VAL A 102 1.65 9.71 24.31
N ASN A 103 0.39 9.52 23.91
CA ASN A 103 -0.22 8.20 23.79
C ASN A 103 -0.40 7.79 22.31
N ALA A 104 0.26 6.72 21.90
CA ALA A 104 0.14 6.11 20.57
C ALA A 104 -1.29 5.65 20.25
N GLU A 105 -2.12 5.35 21.25
CA GLU A 105 -3.53 4.98 21.05
C GLU A 105 -4.41 6.11 20.54
N THR A 106 -3.95 7.35 20.59
CA THR A 106 -4.71 8.53 20.14
C THR A 106 -4.03 9.28 19.02
N LEU A 107 -2.75 8.99 18.78
CA LEU A 107 -1.92 9.69 17.82
C LEU A 107 -1.96 8.98 16.47
N LYS A 108 -1.94 9.76 15.39
CA LYS A 108 -1.69 9.25 14.03
C LYS A 108 -0.24 9.43 13.64
N TRP A 109 0.22 8.70 12.62
CA TRP A 109 1.60 8.81 12.15
C TRP A 109 1.95 10.24 11.69
N ASP A 110 1.04 10.92 10.99
CA ASP A 110 1.26 12.31 10.56
C ASP A 110 1.29 13.35 11.68
N GLU A 111 0.90 12.95 12.89
CA GLU A 111 0.93 13.76 14.11
C GLU A 111 2.16 13.48 14.98
N VAL A 112 2.98 12.47 14.64
CA VAL A 112 4.21 12.15 15.37
C VAL A 112 5.20 13.32 15.27
N PRO A 113 5.69 13.86 16.41
CA PRO A 113 6.65 14.96 16.38
C PRO A 113 7.92 14.56 15.64
N ARG A 114 8.29 15.35 14.61
CA ARG A 114 9.51 15.13 13.81
C ARG A 114 10.79 15.12 14.64
N SER A 115 10.77 15.73 15.83
CA SER A 115 11.88 15.73 16.78
C SER A 115 12.13 14.37 17.44
N CYS A 116 11.22 13.40 17.30
CA CYS A 116 11.40 12.07 17.89
C CYS A 116 12.43 11.20 17.10
N ASP A 117 13.10 11.69 16.03
CA ASP A 117 14.29 11.05 15.42
C ASP A 117 15.51 11.99 15.33
N PRO A 118 16.40 11.99 16.35
CA PRO A 118 17.63 12.78 16.35
C PRO A 118 18.82 12.12 15.61
N TYR A 119 18.70 10.87 15.14
CA TYR A 119 19.82 10.10 14.59
C TYR A 119 19.64 9.63 13.14
N GLY A 120 18.52 9.94 12.49
CA GLY A 120 18.37 9.81 11.04
C GLY A 120 18.33 8.36 10.57
N THR A 121 17.54 7.52 11.23
CA THR A 121 17.21 6.21 10.66
C THR A 121 16.46 6.40 9.35
N ILE A 122 16.96 5.84 8.25
CA ILE A 122 16.30 6.00 6.95
C ILE A 122 14.94 5.29 7.01
N PHE A 123 13.87 5.97 6.59
CA PHE A 123 12.57 5.30 6.39
C PHE A 123 12.72 4.28 5.26
N GLU A 124 12.86 3.02 5.63
CA GLU A 124 12.99 1.92 4.69
C GLU A 124 11.64 1.51 4.07
N GLY A 125 10.52 2.04 4.60
CA GLY A 125 9.19 1.66 4.17
C GLY A 125 8.99 0.14 4.24
N LEU A 126 8.63 -0.48 3.12
CA LEU A 126 8.46 -1.93 3.02
C LEU A 126 9.79 -2.70 2.90
N ALA A 127 10.93 -2.02 2.80
CA ALA A 127 12.23 -2.69 2.75
C ALA A 127 12.67 -3.25 4.12
N GLY A 128 12.06 -2.80 5.23
CA GLY A 128 12.30 -3.37 6.57
C GLY A 128 11.78 -4.80 6.72
N ASP A 129 10.67 -5.14 6.06
CA ASP A 129 10.16 -6.52 5.95
C ASP A 129 9.62 -6.80 4.54
N PRO A 130 10.53 -7.04 3.57
CA PRO A 130 10.15 -7.18 2.17
C PRO A 130 9.42 -8.51 1.90
N GLN A 131 9.63 -9.52 2.74
CA GLN A 131 9.02 -10.83 2.55
C GLN A 131 7.57 -10.82 3.02
N ALA A 132 7.27 -10.26 4.20
CA ALA A 132 5.89 -10.16 4.67
C ALA A 132 5.03 -9.30 3.73
N ALA A 133 5.61 -8.21 3.19
CA ALA A 133 4.94 -7.38 2.20
C ALA A 133 4.58 -8.14 0.92
N ARG A 134 5.52 -8.97 0.42
CA ARG A 134 5.28 -9.83 -0.74
C ARG A 134 4.25 -10.91 -0.44
N ASP A 135 4.34 -11.57 0.71
CA ASP A 135 3.43 -12.64 1.12
C ASP A 135 1.97 -12.14 1.19
N LEU A 136 1.76 -10.94 1.73
CA LEU A 136 0.44 -10.29 1.75
C LEU A 136 -0.09 -10.08 0.33
N VAL A 137 0.63 -9.39 -0.55
CA VAL A 137 0.10 -9.08 -1.90
C VAL A 137 -0.04 -10.33 -2.76
N GLN A 138 0.83 -11.32 -2.59
CA GLN A 138 0.76 -12.60 -3.29
C GLN A 138 -0.50 -13.39 -2.93
N ALA A 139 -0.98 -13.30 -1.68
CA ALA A 139 -2.24 -13.91 -1.27
C ALA A 139 -3.46 -13.39 -2.08
N PHE A 140 -3.34 -12.21 -2.70
CA PHE A 140 -4.35 -11.63 -3.59
C PHE A 140 -3.99 -11.75 -5.09
N GLY A 141 -2.94 -12.49 -5.43
CA GLY A 141 -2.46 -12.64 -6.81
C GLY A 141 -1.90 -11.35 -7.41
N LEU A 142 -1.27 -10.53 -6.57
CA LEU A 142 -0.65 -9.25 -6.88
C LEU A 142 0.85 -9.27 -6.54
N ALA A 143 1.56 -8.21 -6.90
CA ALA A 143 2.99 -8.06 -6.68
C ALA A 143 3.35 -6.62 -6.28
N LEU A 144 4.54 -6.48 -5.69
CA LEU A 144 5.19 -5.18 -5.46
C LEU A 144 6.27 -5.01 -6.53
N PRO A 145 6.09 -4.11 -7.51
CA PRO A 145 7.11 -3.86 -8.53
C PRO A 145 8.37 -3.21 -7.95
N THR A 146 8.22 -2.50 -6.84
CA THR A 146 9.31 -1.88 -6.09
C THR A 146 8.92 -1.82 -4.62
N LEU A 147 9.92 -1.87 -3.73
CA LEU A 147 9.75 -1.64 -2.30
C LEU A 147 10.04 -0.19 -1.91
N VAL A 148 10.56 0.60 -2.86
CA VAL A 148 10.90 2.01 -2.64
C VAL A 148 9.61 2.82 -2.58
N PRO A 149 9.34 3.54 -1.48
CA PRO A 149 8.16 4.39 -1.37
C PRO A 149 8.20 5.56 -2.36
N ILE A 150 7.08 5.85 -2.99
CA ILE A 150 6.88 7.02 -3.84
C ILE A 150 6.63 8.24 -2.96
N ARG A 151 7.42 9.30 -3.10
CA ARG A 151 7.31 10.52 -2.29
C ARG A 151 6.33 11.52 -2.90
N ALA A 152 5.60 12.28 -2.09
CA ALA A 152 4.70 13.32 -2.60
C ALA A 152 5.46 14.49 -3.23
N ASP A 153 6.54 14.93 -2.59
CA ASP A 153 7.41 15.99 -3.12
C ASP A 153 8.80 15.41 -3.42
N PRO A 154 9.10 15.09 -4.70
CA PRO A 154 10.40 14.57 -5.09
C PRO A 154 11.50 15.64 -5.17
N LEU A 155 11.16 16.93 -5.02
CA LEU A 155 12.08 18.07 -5.16
C LEU A 155 12.31 18.85 -3.86
N ARG A 156 11.56 18.54 -2.79
CA ARG A 156 11.80 19.14 -1.47
C ARG A 156 13.17 18.72 -0.94
N ALA A 157 14.13 19.64 -1.07
CA ALA A 157 15.42 19.61 -0.41
C ALA A 157 15.32 20.00 1.08
N ASP A 158 14.21 19.67 1.74
CA ASP A 158 14.10 19.92 3.18
C ASP A 158 14.96 18.86 3.89
N ASP A 159 16.10 19.32 4.38
CA ASP A 159 17.09 18.66 5.23
C ASP A 159 17.16 17.14 5.12
N SER A 160 18.26 16.69 4.50
CA SER A 160 18.70 15.30 4.25
C SER A 160 18.77 14.38 5.49
N PHE A 161 18.25 14.82 6.64
CA PHE A 161 18.19 14.11 7.91
C PHE A 161 16.77 13.86 8.45
N THR A 162 15.69 14.28 7.77
CA THR A 162 14.31 14.23 8.33
C THR A 162 13.33 13.28 7.62
N HIS A 163 13.83 12.29 6.89
CA HIS A 163 12.98 11.36 6.12
C HIS A 163 12.53 10.10 6.87
N ALA A 164 12.94 9.91 8.12
CA ALA A 164 12.77 8.67 8.88
C ALA A 164 11.32 8.20 9.09
N SER A 165 10.37 9.10 8.89
CA SER A 165 8.97 8.86 9.19
C SER A 165 8.05 9.68 8.30
N ASP A 166 8.38 9.92 7.03
CA ASP A 166 7.48 10.68 6.15
C ASP A 166 6.19 9.87 5.88
N PRO A 167 5.05 10.24 6.50
CA PRO A 167 3.80 9.53 6.31
C PRO A 167 3.25 9.76 4.89
N ASN A 168 3.71 10.82 4.21
CA ASN A 168 3.21 11.23 2.90
C ASN A 168 3.97 10.51 1.78
N THR A 169 3.94 9.17 1.85
CA THR A 169 4.49 8.26 0.85
C THR A 169 3.42 7.31 0.32
N ALA A 170 3.60 6.85 -0.92
CA ALA A 170 2.72 5.90 -1.57
C ALA A 170 3.49 4.65 -2.03
N THR A 171 2.83 3.51 -2.02
CA THR A 171 3.35 2.24 -2.54
C THR A 171 2.56 1.84 -3.79
N MET A 172 3.26 1.39 -4.83
CA MET A 172 2.60 0.78 -5.98
C MET A 172 2.36 -0.71 -5.74
N ILE A 173 1.14 -1.16 -6.02
CA ILE A 173 0.78 -2.58 -6.07
C ILE A 173 0.37 -2.89 -7.50
N SER A 174 0.95 -3.93 -8.09
CA SER A 174 0.75 -4.28 -9.49
C SER A 174 0.26 -5.70 -9.67
N LEU A 175 -0.10 -6.04 -10.90
CA LEU A 175 -0.11 -7.43 -11.33
C LEU A 175 1.31 -7.99 -11.32
N PRO A 176 1.48 -9.30 -11.16
CA PRO A 176 2.77 -9.95 -11.36
C PRO A 176 3.27 -9.66 -12.79
N GLY A 177 4.54 -9.29 -12.91
CA GLY A 177 5.22 -9.23 -14.21
C GLY A 177 5.41 -10.64 -14.80
N PRO A 178 5.78 -10.76 -16.09
CA PRO A 178 6.22 -12.02 -16.65
C PRO A 178 7.42 -12.56 -15.87
N ALA A 179 7.45 -13.87 -15.63
CA ALA A 179 8.43 -14.54 -14.76
C ALA A 179 9.90 -14.42 -15.22
N ASP A 180 10.14 -13.99 -16.47
CA ASP A 180 11.44 -14.01 -17.14
C ASP A 180 11.98 -12.62 -17.54
N ALA A 181 11.45 -11.53 -16.96
CA ALA A 181 11.97 -10.19 -17.25
C ALA A 181 13.27 -9.91 -16.48
N GLU A 182 14.36 -10.57 -16.86
CA GLU A 182 15.71 -10.31 -16.33
C GLU A 182 16.31 -8.97 -16.78
N THR A 183 15.59 -8.13 -17.55
CA THR A 183 16.16 -6.87 -18.08
C THR A 183 15.15 -5.73 -18.22
N ASP A 184 15.42 -4.65 -17.49
CA ASP A 184 14.85 -3.29 -17.64
C ASP A 184 15.05 -2.81 -19.09
N THR A 185 14.01 -2.90 -19.91
CA THR A 185 14.06 -2.50 -21.34
C THR A 185 13.44 -1.14 -21.61
N PHE A 186 12.94 -0.44 -20.59
CA PHE A 186 12.44 0.93 -20.69
C PHE A 186 13.02 1.73 -19.54
N GLY A 187 13.98 2.62 -19.80
CA GLY A 187 14.59 3.49 -18.79
C GLY A 187 14.07 4.93 -18.91
N LEU A 188 13.46 5.47 -17.85
CA LEU A 188 13.47 6.91 -17.63
C LEU A 188 14.71 7.18 -16.78
N HIS A 189 15.52 8.17 -17.18
CA HIS A 189 16.63 8.57 -16.33
C HIS A 189 16.10 9.39 -15.17
N VAL A 190 16.38 8.91 -13.96
CA VAL A 190 16.21 9.67 -12.73
C VAL A 190 17.57 9.84 -12.09
N GLU A 191 17.84 11.04 -11.62
CA GLU A 191 19.13 11.37 -11.00
C GLU A 191 19.23 10.69 -9.65
N CYS A 192 20.38 10.06 -9.38
CA CYS A 192 20.69 9.60 -8.04
C CYS A 192 20.98 10.81 -7.16
N GLY A 193 20.43 10.80 -5.95
CA GLY A 193 20.67 11.83 -4.96
C GLY A 193 22.15 11.86 -4.54
N GLY A 194 22.56 12.99 -3.95
CA GLY A 194 23.83 13.13 -3.25
C GLY A 194 23.59 13.45 -1.77
N ASP A 195 24.63 13.82 -1.02
CA ASP A 195 24.55 14.15 0.43
C ASP A 195 23.45 15.16 0.81
N HIS A 196 23.00 15.96 -0.15
CA HIS A 196 22.03 17.05 0.03
C HIS A 196 20.85 17.02 -0.94
N ALA A 197 20.69 15.95 -1.74
CA ALA A 197 19.60 15.85 -2.72
C ALA A 197 18.90 14.50 -2.62
N PRO A 198 17.55 14.45 -2.62
CA PRO A 198 16.82 13.20 -2.61
C PRO A 198 17.04 12.43 -3.92
N ASP A 199 16.92 11.11 -3.86
CA ASP A 199 16.90 10.29 -5.07
C ASP A 199 15.69 10.64 -5.96
N GLY A 200 15.94 10.76 -7.27
CA GLY A 200 14.92 11.08 -8.25
C GLY A 200 13.89 9.97 -8.42
N GLN A 201 12.63 10.36 -8.57
CA GLN A 201 11.52 9.47 -8.89
C GLN A 201 10.67 10.06 -9.99
N ALA A 202 10.24 9.23 -10.94
CA ALA A 202 9.31 9.61 -11.98
C ALA A 202 8.25 8.53 -12.19
N ILE A 203 6.98 8.91 -12.20
CA ILE A 203 5.85 8.00 -12.38
C ILE A 203 4.91 8.58 -13.42
N VAL A 204 4.73 7.92 -14.56
CA VAL A 204 3.87 8.42 -15.63
C VAL A 204 2.82 7.39 -16.04
N ASP A 205 1.63 7.89 -16.39
CA ASP A 205 0.57 7.07 -16.96
C ASP A 205 0.91 6.73 -18.42
N ILE A 206 0.75 5.45 -18.78
CA ILE A 206 0.86 4.97 -20.16
C ILE A 206 -0.41 4.24 -20.60
N SER A 207 -0.66 4.17 -21.90
CA SER A 207 -1.88 3.56 -22.46
C SER A 207 -1.57 2.25 -23.17
N LEU A 208 -1.77 1.12 -22.49
CA LEU A 208 -1.65 -0.24 -23.04
C LEU A 208 -2.97 -1.03 -22.80
N SER A 209 -3.12 -2.19 -23.44
CA SER A 209 -4.30 -3.05 -23.26
C SER A 209 -4.48 -3.48 -21.81
N THR A 210 -5.71 -3.50 -21.32
CA THR A 210 -6.01 -3.86 -19.92
C THR A 210 -6.02 -5.37 -19.76
N PRO A 211 -5.25 -5.93 -18.79
CA PRO A 211 -5.32 -7.36 -18.50
C PRO A 211 -6.70 -7.78 -17.95
N PRO A 212 -7.21 -8.97 -18.29
CA PRO A 212 -8.49 -9.47 -17.77
C PRO A 212 -8.44 -9.65 -16.25
N ASP A 213 -9.58 -9.46 -15.59
CA ASP A 213 -9.80 -9.62 -14.13
C ASP A 213 -8.86 -8.82 -13.21
N ALA A 214 -8.07 -7.90 -13.75
CA ALA A 214 -7.11 -7.13 -12.98
C ALA A 214 -7.80 -6.28 -11.90
N LYS A 215 -8.92 -5.65 -12.24
CA LYS A 215 -9.66 -4.75 -11.33
C LYS A 215 -10.21 -5.47 -10.10
N GLN A 216 -10.62 -6.74 -10.23
CA GLN A 216 -11.21 -7.48 -9.12
C GLN A 216 -10.17 -7.81 -8.04
N ARG A 217 -8.95 -8.18 -8.43
CA ARG A 217 -7.86 -8.47 -7.49
C ARG A 217 -7.49 -7.25 -6.65
N PHE A 218 -7.31 -6.09 -7.30
CA PHE A 218 -7.05 -4.84 -6.59
C PHE A 218 -8.18 -4.46 -5.64
N ARG A 219 -9.43 -4.56 -6.08
CA ARG A 219 -10.60 -4.31 -5.21
C ARG A 219 -10.65 -5.26 -4.04
N SER A 220 -10.33 -6.54 -4.25
CA SER A 220 -10.31 -7.54 -3.19
C SER A 220 -9.30 -7.17 -2.11
N LEU A 221 -8.05 -6.86 -2.47
CA LEU A 221 -7.03 -6.45 -1.51
C LEU A 221 -7.43 -5.17 -0.77
N VAL A 222 -7.80 -4.12 -1.52
CA VAL A 222 -8.14 -2.81 -0.95
C VAL A 222 -9.33 -2.91 0.02
N SER A 223 -10.39 -3.62 -0.36
CA SER A 223 -11.57 -3.77 0.49
C SER A 223 -11.36 -4.72 1.66
N THR A 224 -10.51 -5.74 1.52
CA THR A 224 -10.26 -6.73 2.60
C THR A 224 -9.30 -6.19 3.64
N MET A 225 -8.29 -5.42 3.23
CA MET A 225 -7.24 -4.89 4.11
C MET A 225 -7.40 -3.39 4.39
N HIS A 226 -8.53 -2.80 4.00
CA HIS A 226 -8.88 -1.38 4.17
C HIS A 226 -7.75 -0.43 3.70
N LEU A 227 -7.08 -0.80 2.59
CA LEU A 227 -6.01 0.04 2.05
C LEU A 227 -6.60 1.37 1.58
N GLN A 228 -5.79 2.43 1.66
CA GLN A 228 -6.17 3.77 1.22
C GLN A 228 -5.58 4.04 -0.15
N PRO A 229 -6.34 3.89 -1.24
CA PRO A 229 -5.83 4.12 -2.57
C PRO A 229 -5.63 5.62 -2.79
N VAL A 230 -4.56 5.97 -3.49
CA VAL A 230 -4.22 7.35 -3.83
C VAL A 230 -3.91 7.43 -5.32
N TYR A 231 -4.13 8.60 -5.91
CA TYR A 231 -3.72 8.83 -7.30
C TYR A 231 -2.32 9.45 -7.34
N VAL A 232 -1.40 8.81 -8.08
CA VAL A 232 -0.04 9.31 -8.29
C VAL A 232 0.30 9.33 -9.77
N SER A 233 0.63 10.50 -10.32
CA SER A 233 1.13 10.64 -11.69
C SER A 233 1.86 11.96 -11.84
N ASP A 234 3.04 11.94 -12.45
CA ASP A 234 3.83 13.12 -12.85
C ASP A 234 3.45 13.61 -14.25
N GLY A 235 2.60 12.86 -14.96
CA GLY A 235 2.20 13.17 -16.34
C GLY A 235 1.66 11.96 -17.10
N THR A 236 1.37 12.15 -18.38
CA THR A 236 0.92 11.07 -19.27
C THR A 236 1.85 10.99 -20.48
N VAL A 237 2.34 9.80 -20.80
CA VAL A 237 3.06 9.55 -22.07
C VAL A 237 2.06 9.05 -23.09
N VAL A 238 2.00 9.74 -24.23
CA VAL A 238 1.11 9.43 -25.35
C VAL A 238 1.92 9.26 -26.63
N ASN A 239 1.45 8.38 -27.52
CA ASN A 239 2.11 8.17 -28.80
C ASN A 239 2.04 9.44 -29.66
N ALA A 240 3.19 9.88 -30.17
CA ALA A 240 3.28 10.99 -31.10
C ALA A 240 2.38 10.76 -32.32
N GLY A 241 1.72 11.82 -32.81
CA GLY A 241 0.81 11.73 -33.96
C GLY A 241 -0.59 11.18 -33.65
N THR A 242 -0.92 10.91 -32.38
CA THR A 242 -2.29 10.60 -31.96
C THR A 242 -3.06 11.87 -31.58
N SER A 243 -4.40 11.82 -31.66
CA SER A 243 -5.28 12.90 -31.16
C SER A 243 -5.09 13.22 -29.68
N SER A 244 -4.49 12.28 -28.93
CA SER A 244 -4.09 12.49 -27.53
C SER A 244 -2.84 13.35 -27.42
N ALA A 245 -1.86 13.22 -28.32
CA ALA A 245 -0.65 14.04 -28.35
C ALA A 245 -0.93 15.52 -28.68
N GLU A 246 -1.92 15.80 -29.53
CA GLU A 246 -2.31 17.17 -29.87
C GLU A 246 -2.92 17.95 -28.68
N ARG A 247 -3.46 17.24 -27.69
CA ARG A 247 -4.10 17.80 -26.49
C ARG A 247 -3.14 18.03 -25.32
N VAL A 248 -1.92 17.48 -25.38
CA VAL A 248 -1.00 17.35 -24.24
C VAL A 248 0.17 18.36 -24.32
N LYS A 249 -0.03 19.51 -24.98
CA LYS A 249 1.05 20.44 -25.37
C LYS A 249 1.86 21.09 -24.23
N ASP A 250 1.43 21.01 -22.97
CA ASP A 250 2.17 21.52 -21.82
C ASP A 250 2.06 20.54 -20.63
N VAL A 251 2.84 19.45 -20.64
CA VAL A 251 2.98 18.60 -19.45
C VAL A 251 3.99 19.26 -18.51
N ARG A 252 3.50 20.17 -17.66
CA ARG A 252 4.22 20.49 -16.43
C ARG A 252 4.14 19.27 -15.52
N ARG A 253 5.24 18.94 -14.86
CA ARG A 253 5.27 17.96 -13.77
C ARG A 253 4.26 18.44 -12.72
N GLU A 254 3.12 17.77 -12.63
CA GLU A 254 2.13 18.10 -11.61
C GLU A 254 2.70 17.73 -10.24
N GLU A 255 2.50 18.60 -9.25
CA GLU A 255 2.82 18.29 -7.86
C GLU A 255 1.97 17.08 -7.43
N ARG A 256 2.61 16.02 -6.89
CA ARG A 256 1.87 14.81 -6.51
C ARG A 256 1.01 15.14 -5.30
N LYS A 257 -0.30 15.00 -5.45
CA LYS A 257 -1.25 15.10 -4.34
C LYS A 257 -1.77 13.70 -4.03
N PHE A 258 -1.31 13.14 -2.93
CA PHE A 258 -1.82 11.86 -2.41
C PHE A 258 -3.20 12.07 -1.80
N LYS A 259 -4.18 12.26 -2.69
CA LYS A 259 -5.58 12.35 -2.31
C LYS A 259 -6.17 10.96 -2.31
N GLU A 260 -6.74 10.58 -1.18
CA GLU A 260 -7.48 9.33 -1.04
C GLU A 260 -8.62 9.26 -2.06
N ILE A 261 -8.75 8.10 -2.71
CA ILE A 261 -9.84 7.80 -3.65
C ILE A 261 -10.64 6.62 -3.12
N SER A 262 -11.97 6.66 -3.31
CA SER A 262 -12.81 5.54 -2.90
C SER A 262 -12.52 4.28 -3.72
N VAL A 263 -12.83 3.11 -3.15
CA VAL A 263 -12.68 1.80 -3.82
C VAL A 263 -13.48 1.73 -5.14
N ASP A 264 -14.61 2.44 -5.22
CA ASP A 264 -15.42 2.53 -6.44
C ASP A 264 -14.77 3.39 -7.52
N ALA A 265 -14.07 4.44 -7.12
CA ALA A 265 -13.29 5.32 -7.98
C ALA A 265 -11.93 4.72 -8.37
N LEU A 266 -11.53 3.59 -7.79
CA LEU A 266 -10.29 2.88 -8.10
C LEU A 266 -10.21 2.52 -9.59
N LYS A 267 -9.22 3.11 -10.26
CA LYS A 267 -8.92 2.88 -11.68
C LYS A 267 -7.48 2.41 -11.80
N PRO A 268 -7.23 1.09 -11.80
CA PRO A 268 -5.91 0.55 -12.12
C PRO A 268 -5.47 0.99 -13.52
N ARG A 269 -4.19 1.30 -13.67
CA ARG A 269 -3.61 1.83 -14.92
C ARG A 269 -2.23 1.24 -15.15
N TRP A 270 -1.80 1.30 -16.40
CA TRP A 270 -0.39 1.10 -16.71
C TRP A 270 0.40 2.32 -16.26
N LYS A 271 1.42 2.06 -15.45
CA LYS A 271 2.40 3.03 -14.98
C LYS A 271 3.76 2.66 -15.55
N PHE A 272 4.48 3.67 -15.98
CA PHE A 272 5.91 3.59 -16.15
C PHE A 272 6.57 4.34 -14.99
N MET A 273 7.43 3.67 -14.25
CA MET A 273 8.09 4.20 -13.07
C MET A 273 9.60 4.14 -13.27
N ALA A 274 10.30 5.19 -12.87
CA ALA A 274 11.74 5.16 -12.71
C ALA A 274 12.10 5.71 -11.33
N MET A 275 13.02 5.03 -10.66
CA MET A 275 13.45 5.35 -9.30
C MET A 275 14.96 5.18 -9.20
N ALA A 276 15.63 6.19 -8.67
CA ALA A 276 17.00 6.08 -8.20
C ALA A 276 16.99 5.68 -6.73
N THR A 277 18.02 4.97 -6.31
CA THR A 277 18.30 4.70 -4.90
C THR A 277 19.79 4.79 -4.65
N THR A 278 20.17 5.62 -3.67
CA THR A 278 21.56 5.74 -3.22
C THR A 278 21.75 5.03 -1.89
N ARG A 279 22.66 4.06 -1.85
CA ARG A 279 23.09 3.36 -0.62
C ARG A 279 24.41 3.96 -0.15
N TRP A 280 24.43 4.49 1.08
CA TRP A 280 25.59 5.05 1.75
C TRP A 280 26.31 3.99 2.58
#